data_AF-A0A6M3L760-F1
#
_entry.id   AF-A0A6M3L760-F1
#
_cell.length_a   1.000
_cell.length_b   1.000
_cell.length_c   1.000
_cell.angle_alpha   90.00
_cell.angle_beta   90.00
_cell.angle_gamma   90.00
#
_symmetry.space_group_name_H-M   'P 1'
#
loop_
_entity.id
_entity.type
_entity.pdbx_description
1 polymer ?
#
loop_
_entity_poly.entity_id
_entity_poly.type
_entity_poly.pdbx_seq_one_letter_code
_entity_poly.pdbx_strand_id
1 'polypeptide(L)'
;MAAMEKITQTIMVYDDYKLLHQWEPWAALIDNRIMAIHEASKMGIYTWVSVEPVFNANQALHVMIELRDVVDHWKVGKLNHNKWYEDQVNWGYFLMDTEMILRDRDVYIKEDLLMAARGGAWPKERVTHRERWSIIGSKAGIVVSRKGGL
;
A
#
# COMPACT_ATOMS: atom_id res chain seq x y z
N MET A 1 2.60 31.80 14.05
CA MET A 1 2.65 30.34 13.82
C MET A 1 2.49 30.14 12.32
N ALA A 2 3.52 29.64 11.64
CA ALA A 2 3.42 29.32 10.21
C ALA A 2 2.38 28.21 10.05
N ALA A 3 1.49 28.33 9.06
CA ALA A 3 0.63 27.21 8.68
C ALA A 3 1.55 26.04 8.30
N MET A 4 1.43 24.92 9.00
CA MET A 4 2.12 23.71 8.60
C MET A 4 1.55 23.32 7.23
N GLU A 5 2.32 23.53 6.17
CA GLU A 5 1.94 23.06 4.84
C GLU A 5 1.78 21.54 4.93
N LYS A 6 0.63 21.04 4.48
CA LYS A 6 0.31 19.62 4.46
C LYS A 6 0.21 19.21 3.01
N ILE A 7 0.89 18.13 2.63
CA ILE A 7 0.75 17.50 1.33
C ILE A 7 -0.14 16.27 1.47
N THR A 8 -1.15 16.19 0.61
CA THR A 8 -2.05 15.04 0.50
C THR A 8 -1.90 14.43 -0.88
N GLN A 9 -1.60 13.14 -0.95
CA GLN A 9 -1.52 12.41 -2.21
C GLN A 9 -2.33 11.12 -2.14
N THR A 10 -3.20 10.90 -3.12
CA THR A 10 -3.77 9.57 -3.35
C THR A 10 -2.89 8.82 -4.33
N ILE A 11 -2.44 7.63 -3.92
CA ILE A 11 -1.73 6.68 -4.77
C ILE A 11 -2.70 5.59 -5.13
N MET A 12 -3.17 5.66 -6.37
CA MET A 12 -3.90 4.58 -7.04
C MET A 12 -2.88 3.66 -7.71
N VAL A 13 -3.03 2.37 -7.47
CA VAL A 13 -1.99 1.40 -7.79
C VAL A 13 -2.47 0.49 -8.90
N TYR A 14 -1.81 0.57 -10.06
CA TYR A 14 -2.08 -0.21 -11.26
C TYR A 14 -0.84 -0.99 -11.69
N ASP A 15 -1.06 -2.19 -12.24
CA ASP A 15 -0.02 -3.06 -12.79
C ASP A 15 0.25 -2.82 -14.27
N ASP A 16 -0.64 -2.11 -14.96
CA ASP A 16 -0.48 -1.73 -16.35
C ASP A 16 -0.53 -0.21 -16.50
N TYR A 17 0.48 0.36 -17.16
CA TYR A 17 0.51 1.77 -17.56
C TYR A 17 -0.72 2.14 -18.41
N LYS A 18 -1.25 1.20 -19.19
CA LYS A 18 -2.51 1.37 -19.93
C LYS A 18 -3.71 1.46 -18.99
N LEU A 19 -3.75 0.67 -17.91
CA LEU A 19 -4.80 0.79 -16.91
C LEU A 19 -4.71 2.14 -16.21
N LEU A 20 -3.51 2.60 -15.82
CA LEU A 20 -3.33 3.95 -15.30
C LEU A 20 -3.87 5.00 -16.29
N HIS A 21 -3.55 4.91 -17.58
CA HIS A 21 -4.06 5.86 -18.59
C HIS A 21 -5.56 5.75 -18.84
N GLN A 22 -6.16 4.57 -18.69
CA GLN A 22 -7.61 4.39 -18.83
C GLN A 22 -8.37 5.02 -17.68
N TRP A 23 -7.86 4.89 -16.46
CA TRP A 23 -8.56 5.29 -15.24
C TRP A 23 -8.14 6.69 -14.73
N GLU A 24 -6.90 7.09 -14.98
CA GLU A 24 -6.31 8.38 -14.61
C GLU A 24 -5.42 8.97 -15.73
N PRO A 25 -5.97 9.28 -16.92
CA PRO A 25 -5.20 9.69 -18.10
C PRO A 25 -4.30 10.90 -17.91
N TRP A 26 -4.62 11.76 -16.94
CA TRP A 26 -3.93 13.03 -16.69
C TRP A 26 -3.13 13.04 -15.39
N ALA A 27 -3.11 11.92 -14.66
CA ALA A 27 -2.45 11.89 -13.38
C ALA A 27 -0.96 11.56 -13.53
N ALA A 28 -0.15 12.06 -12.61
CA ALA A 28 1.28 11.78 -12.59
C ALA A 28 1.52 10.26 -12.49
N LEU A 29 2.62 9.80 -13.08
CA LEU A 29 3.09 8.43 -12.92
C LEU A 29 3.34 8.13 -11.44
N ILE A 30 3.16 6.86 -11.05
CA ILE A 30 3.32 6.41 -9.66
C ILE A 30 4.71 6.81 -9.15
N ASP A 31 5.78 6.58 -9.93
CA ASP A 31 7.15 6.94 -9.56
C ASP A 31 7.30 8.45 -9.29
N ASN A 32 6.68 9.30 -10.12
CA ASN A 32 6.70 10.75 -9.89
C ASN A 32 5.97 11.15 -8.60
N ARG A 33 4.87 10.46 -8.25
CA ARG A 33 4.16 10.68 -6.97
C ARG A 33 5.01 10.26 -5.78
N ILE A 34 5.66 9.11 -5.87
CA ILE A 34 6.59 8.60 -4.85
C ILE A 34 7.75 9.59 -4.64
N MET A 35 8.37 10.06 -5.73
CA MET A 35 9.43 11.07 -5.68
C MET A 35 8.94 12.36 -5.00
N ALA A 36 7.75 12.84 -5.34
CA ALA A 36 7.17 14.04 -4.72
C ALA A 36 6.99 13.89 -3.20
N ILE A 37 6.59 12.71 -2.72
CA ILE A 37 6.45 12.42 -1.29
C ILE A 37 7.81 12.42 -0.59
N HIS A 38 8.84 11.83 -1.21
CA HIS A 38 10.20 11.90 -0.68
C HIS A 38 10.71 13.34 -0.56
N GLU A 39 10.52 14.16 -1.60
CA GLU A 39 10.96 15.56 -1.57
C GLU A 39 10.17 16.38 -0.53
N ALA A 40 8.86 16.17 -0.42
CA ALA A 40 8.04 16.79 0.62
C ALA A 40 8.56 16.46 2.04
N SER A 41 8.82 15.18 2.30
CA SER A 41 9.35 14.71 3.58
C SER A 41 10.72 15.32 3.90
N LYS A 42 11.63 15.40 2.91
CA LYS A 42 12.94 16.06 3.06
C LYS A 42 12.84 17.54 3.41
N MET A 43 11.78 18.21 2.95
CA MET A 43 11.50 19.61 3.25
C MET A 43 10.81 19.81 4.62
N GLY A 44 10.53 18.73 5.36
CA GLY A 44 9.81 18.79 6.64
C GLY A 44 8.31 19.09 6.48
N ILE A 45 7.76 18.88 5.28
CA ILE A 45 6.33 19.07 5.00
C ILE A 45 5.60 17.82 5.48
N TYR A 46 4.50 18.01 6.22
CA TYR A 46 3.69 16.89 6.69
C TYR A 46 3.05 16.16 5.51
N THR A 47 3.22 14.84 5.47
CA THR A 47 2.82 13.98 4.35
C THR A 47 1.66 13.05 4.73
N TRP A 48 0.62 13.06 3.89
CA TRP A 48 -0.51 12.13 3.98
C TRP A 48 -0.63 11.37 2.67
N VAL A 49 -0.57 10.04 2.74
CA VAL A 49 -0.82 9.16 1.60
C VAL A 49 -2.09 8.34 1.77
N SER A 50 -2.95 8.36 0.74
CA SER A 50 -4.08 7.43 0.62
C SER A 50 -3.79 6.36 -0.43
N VAL A 51 -3.74 5.09 -0.04
CA VAL A 51 -3.61 3.95 -0.95
C VAL A 51 -5.01 3.41 -1.21
N GLU A 52 -5.71 4.02 -2.17
CA GLU A 52 -7.06 3.65 -2.56
C GLU A 52 -7.45 4.18 -3.95
N PRO A 53 -8.36 3.48 -4.66
CA PRO A 53 -8.71 2.08 -4.46
C PRO A 53 -7.55 1.12 -4.77
N VAL A 54 -7.44 0.03 -3.99
CA VAL A 54 -6.44 -1.02 -4.24
C VAL A 54 -6.95 -1.98 -5.32
N PHE A 55 -6.33 -1.94 -6.51
CA PHE A 55 -6.56 -2.92 -7.58
C PHE A 55 -5.62 -4.12 -7.46
N ASN A 56 -4.36 -3.88 -7.12
CA ASN A 56 -3.33 -4.90 -6.97
C ASN A 56 -2.71 -4.84 -5.56
N ALA A 57 -3.00 -5.84 -4.74
CA ALA A 57 -2.54 -5.90 -3.35
C ALA A 57 -1.01 -5.85 -3.23
N ASN A 58 -0.27 -6.59 -4.07
CA ASN A 58 1.19 -6.66 -3.96
C ASN A 58 1.84 -5.31 -4.23
N GLN A 59 1.36 -4.58 -5.24
CA GLN A 59 1.88 -3.27 -5.55
C GLN A 59 1.51 -2.24 -4.47
N ALA A 60 0.29 -2.31 -3.93
CA ALA A 60 -0.12 -1.45 -2.81
C ALA A 60 0.80 -1.66 -1.59
N LEU A 61 1.11 -2.92 -1.26
CA LEU A 61 2.07 -3.26 -0.21
C LEU A 61 3.49 -2.76 -0.54
N HIS A 62 3.91 -2.79 -1.81
CA HIS A 62 5.21 -2.26 -2.23
C HIS A 62 5.32 -0.75 -1.98
N VAL A 63 4.31 0.02 -2.37
CA VAL A 63 4.23 1.46 -2.08
C VAL A 63 4.31 1.73 -0.58
N MET A 64 3.60 0.92 0.23
CA MET A 64 3.66 1.04 1.70
C MET A 64 5.06 0.77 2.25
N ILE A 65 5.78 -0.23 1.73
CA ILE A 65 7.15 -0.56 2.14
C ILE A 65 8.10 0.59 1.77
N GLU A 66 8.02 1.09 0.55
CA GLU A 66 8.90 2.13 0.02
C GLU A 66 8.75 3.46 0.76
N LEU A 67 7.51 3.84 1.04
CA LEU A 67 7.19 5.15 1.62
C LEU A 67 6.98 5.12 3.14
N ARG A 68 7.05 3.94 3.79
CA ARG A 68 6.71 3.73 5.21
C ARG A 68 7.26 4.81 6.13
N ASP A 69 8.55 5.08 5.98
CA ASP A 69 9.34 5.89 6.92
C ASP A 69 9.33 7.38 6.57
N VAL A 70 8.81 7.76 5.39
CA VAL A 70 8.71 9.15 4.94
C VAL A 70 7.30 9.72 5.01
N VAL A 71 6.29 8.86 5.15
CA VAL A 71 4.88 9.25 5.24
C VAL A 71 4.42 9.36 6.69
N ASP A 72 3.86 10.51 7.07
CA ASP A 72 3.38 10.75 8.43
C ASP A 72 2.05 10.06 8.72
N HIS A 73 1.09 10.13 7.78
CA HIS A 73 -0.23 9.52 7.93
C HIS A 73 -0.66 8.73 6.70
N TRP A 74 -1.23 7.55 6.97
CA TRP A 74 -1.69 6.62 5.96
C TRP A 74 -3.21 6.48 5.98
N LYS A 75 -3.80 6.38 4.79
CA LYS A 75 -5.18 5.93 4.61
C LYS A 75 -5.20 4.76 3.64
N VAL A 76 -5.91 3.68 3.98
CA VAL A 76 -5.95 2.47 3.14
C VAL A 76 -7.38 2.05 2.89
N GLY A 77 -7.70 1.79 1.62
CA GLY A 77 -9.05 1.45 1.16
C GLY A 77 -9.06 0.40 0.06
N LYS A 78 -10.07 -0.46 0.07
CA LYS A 78 -10.27 -1.44 -1.00
C LYS A 78 -10.86 -0.81 -2.27
N LEU A 79 -10.76 -1.52 -3.39
CA LEU A 79 -11.57 -1.23 -4.57
C LEU A 79 -13.06 -1.46 -4.27
N ASN A 80 -13.91 -0.64 -4.87
CA ASN A 80 -15.37 -0.74 -4.79
C ASN A 80 -15.99 -0.65 -6.17
N HIS A 81 -17.21 -1.19 -6.30
CA HIS A 81 -18.06 -1.12 -7.49
C HIS A 81 -17.52 -1.89 -8.71
N ASN A 82 -16.56 -2.79 -8.51
CA ASN A 82 -16.08 -3.67 -9.57
C ASN A 82 -15.77 -5.06 -9.02
N LYS A 83 -16.81 -5.90 -8.96
CA LYS A 83 -16.76 -7.24 -8.37
C LYS A 83 -15.67 -8.13 -8.96
N TRP A 84 -15.46 -8.05 -10.28
CA TRP A 84 -14.47 -8.90 -10.94
C TRP A 84 -13.06 -8.64 -10.39
N TYR A 85 -12.66 -7.38 -10.24
CA TYR A 85 -11.37 -7.00 -9.66
C TYR A 85 -11.36 -7.18 -8.13
N GLU A 86 -12.47 -6.84 -7.45
CA GLU A 86 -12.58 -7.00 -6.00
C GLU A 86 -12.35 -8.44 -5.54
N ASP A 87 -12.86 -9.41 -6.31
CA ASP A 87 -12.74 -10.84 -6.00
C ASP A 87 -11.35 -11.42 -6.32
N GLN A 88 -10.49 -10.67 -7.04
CA GLN A 88 -9.08 -11.08 -7.27
C GLN A 88 -8.18 -10.83 -6.05
N VAL A 89 -8.62 -9.97 -5.12
CA VAL A 89 -7.82 -9.59 -3.95
C VAL A 89 -8.30 -10.37 -2.74
N ASN A 90 -7.39 -11.10 -2.10
CA ASN A 90 -7.65 -11.63 -0.76
C ASN A 90 -7.52 -10.50 0.27
N TRP A 91 -8.63 -9.86 0.60
CA TRP A 91 -8.68 -8.72 1.52
C TRP A 91 -8.21 -9.04 2.94
N GLY A 92 -8.38 -10.29 3.40
CA GLY A 92 -7.88 -10.75 4.70
C GLY A 92 -6.35 -10.76 4.76
N TYR A 93 -5.70 -11.31 3.73
CA TYR A 93 -4.24 -11.27 3.61
C TYR A 93 -3.72 -9.85 3.43
N PHE A 94 -4.37 -9.06 2.57
CA PHE A 94 -3.97 -7.69 2.33
C PHE A 94 -3.99 -6.86 3.63
N LEU A 95 -5.08 -6.92 4.40
CA LEU A 95 -5.18 -6.19 5.67
C LEU A 95 -4.09 -6.60 6.65
N MET A 96 -3.85 -7.91 6.84
CA MET A 96 -2.81 -8.39 7.75
C MET A 96 -1.41 -7.90 7.34
N ASP A 97 -1.11 -7.92 6.04
CA ASP A 97 0.19 -7.44 5.55
C ASP A 97 0.31 -5.92 5.65
N THR A 98 -0.76 -5.16 5.42
CA THR A 98 -0.82 -3.71 5.68
C THR A 98 -0.55 -3.38 7.15
N GLU A 99 -1.24 -4.04 8.09
CA GLU A 99 -1.05 -3.82 9.53
C GLU A 99 0.38 -4.16 9.98
N MET A 100 0.99 -5.16 9.36
CA MET A 100 2.37 -5.54 9.64
C MET A 100 3.36 -4.50 9.11
N ILE A 101 3.23 -4.08 7.85
CA ILE A 101 4.14 -3.12 7.22
C ILE A 101 4.02 -1.76 7.91
N LEU A 102 2.81 -1.29 8.15
CA LEU A 102 2.55 0.02 8.76
C LEU A 102 2.46 -0.03 10.28
N ARG A 103 3.01 -1.08 10.91
CA ARG A 103 3.10 -1.17 12.37
C ARG A 103 3.79 0.08 12.94
N ASP A 104 3.22 0.62 14.00
CA ASP A 104 3.69 1.83 14.70
C ASP A 104 3.66 3.12 13.86
N ARG A 105 2.90 3.12 12.75
CA ARG A 105 2.59 4.33 11.97
C ARG A 105 1.18 4.83 12.28
N ASP A 106 0.90 6.09 11.96
CA ASP A 106 -0.46 6.62 12.00
C ASP A 106 -1.22 6.16 10.74
N VAL A 107 -2.26 5.36 10.93
CA VAL A 107 -2.98 4.67 9.85
C VAL A 107 -4.49 4.70 10.09
N TYR A 108 -5.24 5.12 9.08
CA TYR A 108 -6.68 4.94 8.98
C TYR A 108 -7.04 3.86 7.95
N ILE A 109 -7.56 2.73 8.43
CA ILE A 109 -8.11 1.67 7.58
C ILE A 109 -9.60 1.93 7.38
N LYS A 110 -10.07 1.99 6.13
CA LYS A 110 -11.49 2.20 5.84
C LYS A 110 -12.34 1.00 6.24
N GLU A 111 -13.56 1.28 6.71
CA GLU A 111 -14.51 0.27 7.21
C GLU A 111 -14.86 -0.79 6.16
N ASP A 112 -14.97 -0.41 4.89
CA ASP A 112 -15.27 -1.34 3.79
C ASP A 112 -14.18 -2.39 3.59
N LEU A 113 -12.91 -2.01 3.77
CA LEU A 113 -11.77 -2.94 3.80
C LEU A 113 -11.82 -3.85 5.03
N LEU A 114 -12.11 -3.31 6.21
CA LEU A 114 -12.26 -4.11 7.44
C LEU A 114 -13.38 -5.16 7.29
N MET A 115 -14.52 -4.77 6.73
CA MET A 115 -15.66 -5.65 6.49
C MET A 115 -15.35 -6.72 5.45
N ALA A 116 -14.68 -6.36 4.35
CA ALA A 116 -14.25 -7.31 3.34
C ALA A 116 -13.22 -8.31 3.89
N ALA A 117 -12.28 -7.86 4.73
CA ALA A 117 -11.29 -8.73 5.36
C ALA A 117 -11.93 -9.72 6.35
N ARG A 118 -12.96 -9.28 7.11
CA ARG A 118 -13.71 -10.14 8.03
C ARG A 118 -14.59 -11.17 7.33
N GLY A 119 -15.18 -10.80 6.19
CA GLY A 119 -16.01 -11.68 5.35
C GLY A 119 -15.21 -12.58 4.41
N GLY A 120 -13.92 -12.30 4.21
CA GLY A 120 -13.01 -13.12 3.42
C GLY A 120 -12.67 -14.45 4.11
N ALA A 121 -12.38 -15.48 3.33
CA ALA A 121 -11.94 -16.75 3.87
C ALA A 121 -10.63 -16.55 4.67
N TRP A 122 -10.69 -16.78 5.98
CA TRP A 122 -9.49 -16.94 6.80
C TRP A 122 -8.72 -18.18 6.33
N PRO A 123 -7.39 -18.15 6.32
CA PRO A 123 -6.62 -19.27 5.82
C PRO A 123 -6.89 -20.51 6.68
N LYS A 124 -7.31 -21.61 6.04
CA LYS A 124 -7.34 -22.92 6.70
C LYS A 124 -5.92 -23.45 6.96
N GLU A 125 -4.96 -23.00 6.14
CA GLU A 125 -3.55 -23.33 6.27
C GLU A 125 -2.75 -22.09 6.63
N ARG A 126 -1.93 -22.20 7.68
CA ARG A 126 -0.95 -21.17 8.03
C ARG A 126 0.21 -21.25 7.04
N VAL A 127 0.08 -20.60 5.87
CA VAL A 127 1.25 -20.31 5.04
C VAL A 127 2.18 -19.46 5.90
N THR A 128 3.40 -19.95 6.13
CA THR A 128 4.29 -19.32 7.10
C THR A 128 4.70 -17.94 6.59
N HIS A 129 4.88 -17.00 7.51
CA HIS A 129 5.34 -15.63 7.22
C HIS A 129 6.55 -15.61 6.26
N ARG A 130 7.45 -16.59 6.40
CA ARG A 130 8.66 -16.77 5.60
C ARG A 130 8.37 -17.04 4.12
N GLU A 131 7.34 -17.81 3.82
CA GLU A 131 6.98 -18.18 2.44
C GLU A 131 6.31 -17.01 1.72
N ARG A 132 5.45 -16.24 2.41
CA ARG A 132 4.84 -15.04 1.82
C ARG A 132 5.84 -13.91 1.55
N TRP A 133 6.77 -13.67 2.47
CA TRP A 133 7.81 -12.65 2.26
C TRP A 133 8.82 -13.04 1.16
N SER A 134 9.05 -14.34 0.92
CA SER A 134 9.83 -14.79 -0.24
C SER A 134 9.13 -14.50 -1.56
N ILE A 135 7.79 -14.57 -1.61
CA ILE A 135 7.00 -14.23 -2.80
C ILE A 135 6.97 -12.72 -3.04
N ILE A 136 6.78 -11.91 -1.99
CA ILE A 136 6.78 -10.45 -2.08
C ILE A 136 8.18 -9.93 -2.42
N GLY A 137 9.21 -10.42 -1.72
CA GLY A 137 10.62 -10.04 -1.95
C GLY A 137 11.18 -10.48 -3.31
N SER A 138 10.81 -11.66 -3.82
CA SER A 138 11.26 -12.12 -5.15
C SER A 138 10.66 -11.32 -6.31
N LYS A 139 9.44 -10.77 -6.15
CA LYS A 139 8.81 -9.91 -7.17
C LYS A 139 9.20 -8.44 -7.05
N ALA A 140 9.58 -7.96 -5.85
CA ALA A 140 10.00 -6.58 -5.62
C ALA A 140 11.51 -6.34 -5.81
N GLY A 141 12.30 -7.37 -6.13
CA GLY A 141 13.77 -7.25 -6.19
C GLY A 141 14.43 -6.99 -4.83
N ILE A 142 13.68 -7.12 -3.73
CA ILE A 142 14.17 -6.93 -2.37
C ILE A 142 14.90 -8.21 -1.95
N VAL A 143 16.23 -8.18 -2.00
CA VAL A 143 17.06 -9.21 -1.34
C VAL A 143 16.85 -9.08 0.16
N VAL A 144 16.11 -10.01 0.75
CA VAL A 144 16.01 -10.13 2.21
C VAL A 144 17.40 -10.50 2.73
N SER A 145 18.15 -9.49 3.18
CA SER A 145 19.44 -9.67 3.85
C SER A 145 19.22 -10.54 5.09
N ARG A 146 19.83 -11.73 5.09
CA ARG A 146 19.91 -12.58 6.29
C ARG A 146 20.83 -11.88 7.28
N LYS A 147 20.27 -11.15 8.25
CA LYS A 147 20.97 -10.88 9.51
C LYS A 147 20.21 -11.54 10.65
N GLY A 148 20.87 -12.54 11.26
CA GLY A 148 20.42 -13.16 12.50
C GLY A 148 20.68 -14.66 12.51
N GLY A 149 21.94 -15.04 12.73
CA GLY A 149 22.34 -16.40 13.07
C GLY A 149 23.51 -16.35 14.03
N LEU A 150 23.18 -16.44 15.33
CA LEU A 150 24.00 -16.66 16.53
C LEU A 150 25.21 -15.73 16.76
#